data_AF-A0A218PZC6-F1
#
_entry.id   AF-A0A218PZC6-F1
#
_cell.length_a   1.000
_cell.length_b   1.000
_cell.length_c   1.000
_cell.angle_alpha   90.00
_cell.angle_beta   90.00
_cell.angle_gamma   90.00
#
_symmetry.space_group_name_H-M   'P 1'
#
loop_
_entity.id
_entity.type
_entity.pdbx_description
1 polymer ?
#
loop_
_entity_poly.entity_id
_entity_poly.type
_entity_poly.pdbx_seq_one_letter_code
_entity_poly.pdbx_strand_id
1 'polypeptide(L)'
;MPHVSCPMPHSLCSMPKKQKFPHLVGSKWTTHKKIDGWRHFQVVNRKNQSKWVYAEMVAACDPNVRFWLNAKLLQDNSQWQAGWQSLQEIEALES
;
A
#
# COMPACT_ATOMS: atom_id res chain seq x y z
N MET A 1 -20.87 -43.19 16.61
CA MET A 1 -20.44 -41.87 17.13
C MET A 1 -19.54 -41.24 16.07
N PRO A 2 -19.97 -40.16 15.41
CA PRO A 2 -19.26 -39.61 14.26
C PRO A 2 -18.20 -38.61 14.72
N HIS A 3 -16.92 -38.90 14.45
CA HIS A 3 -15.86 -37.90 14.54
C HIS A 3 -15.70 -37.28 13.16
N VAL A 4 -16.31 -36.11 13.00
CA VAL A 4 -16.30 -35.32 11.78
C VAL A 4 -15.02 -34.50 11.79
N SER A 5 -13.96 -35.01 11.16
CA SER A 5 -12.75 -34.23 10.89
C SER A 5 -12.99 -33.39 9.63
N CYS A 6 -13.48 -32.16 9.80
CA CYS A 6 -13.43 -31.15 8.76
C CYS A 6 -12.08 -30.41 8.84
N PRO A 7 -11.17 -30.53 7.85
CA PRO A 7 -10.01 -29.66 7.76
C PRO A 7 -10.46 -28.25 7.40
N MET A 8 -10.11 -27.28 8.26
CA MET A 8 -10.27 -25.85 7.98
C MET A 8 -9.60 -25.49 6.65
N PRO A 9 -10.33 -24.90 5.67
CA PRO A 9 -9.69 -24.16 4.61
C PRO A 9 -9.32 -22.77 5.16
N HIS A 10 -8.06 -22.58 5.59
CA HIS A 10 -7.52 -21.23 5.71
C HIS A 10 -7.41 -20.66 4.30
N SER A 11 -8.48 -19.95 3.94
CA SER A 11 -8.66 -19.10 2.77
C SER A 11 -7.35 -18.69 2.11
N LEU A 12 -7.04 -19.34 0.99
CA LEU A 12 -6.30 -18.72 -0.10
C LEU A 12 -7.16 -17.53 -0.57
N CYS A 13 -6.89 -16.35 -0.01
CA CYS A 13 -7.41 -15.11 -0.58
C CYS A 13 -6.77 -14.94 -1.96
N SER A 14 -7.46 -15.43 -3.00
CA SER A 14 -7.25 -15.04 -4.39
C SER A 14 -7.25 -13.52 -4.45
N MET A 15 -6.10 -12.91 -4.74
CA MET A 15 -6.07 -11.51 -5.11
C MET A 15 -6.63 -11.40 -6.53
N PRO A 16 -7.78 -10.71 -6.73
CA PRO A 16 -8.24 -10.42 -8.07
C PRO A 16 -7.18 -9.56 -8.77
N LYS A 17 -6.79 -9.96 -9.98
CA LYS A 17 -6.02 -9.14 -10.92
C LYS A 17 -6.83 -7.86 -11.22
N LYS A 18 -6.77 -6.87 -10.34
CA LYS A 18 -7.55 -5.63 -10.45
C LYS A 18 -6.75 -4.60 -11.25
N GLN A 19 -7.22 -4.44 -12.50
CA GLN A 19 -7.28 -3.23 -13.31
C GLN A 19 -6.16 -2.19 -13.09
N LYS A 20 -5.36 -1.98 -14.14
CA LYS A 20 -4.36 -0.90 -14.25
C LYS A 20 -5.06 0.48 -14.10
N PHE A 21 -4.99 1.04 -12.89
CA PHE A 21 -5.22 2.45 -12.51
C PHE A 21 -6.55 3.17 -12.86
N PRO A 22 -7.69 2.84 -12.24
CA PRO A 22 -8.82 3.78 -12.15
C PRO A 22 -8.90 4.58 -10.83
N HIS A 23 -8.27 4.12 -9.73
CA HIS A 23 -8.47 4.67 -8.37
C HIS A 23 -7.17 4.91 -7.57
N LEU A 24 -6.19 5.63 -8.12
CA LEU A 24 -4.98 5.99 -7.37
C LEU A 24 -5.32 6.73 -6.06
N VAL A 25 -6.32 7.60 -6.14
CA VAL A 25 -6.88 8.32 -4.99
C VAL A 25 -7.71 7.36 -4.13
N GLY A 26 -7.45 7.35 -2.83
CA GLY A 26 -7.97 6.41 -1.85
C GLY A 26 -7.11 5.17 -1.64
N SER A 27 -6.05 4.98 -2.47
CA SER A 27 -5.14 3.84 -2.33
C SER A 27 -4.25 3.99 -1.10
N LYS A 28 -4.06 2.88 -0.39
CA LYS A 28 -3.21 2.78 0.80
C LYS A 28 -1.85 2.28 0.37
N TRP A 29 -0.81 2.84 0.96
CA TRP A 29 0.57 2.48 0.66
C TRP A 29 1.39 2.44 1.93
N THR A 30 2.31 1.49 1.97
CA THR A 30 3.32 1.38 3.01
C THR A 30 4.67 1.74 2.42
N THR A 31 5.42 2.61 3.07
CA THR A 31 6.81 2.90 2.71
C THR A 31 7.78 2.14 3.60
N HIS A 32 8.86 1.65 3.01
CA HIS A 32 9.93 0.99 3.75
C HIS A 32 10.71 2.02 4.60
N LYS A 33 10.91 3.21 4.04
CA LYS A 33 11.61 4.32 4.69
C LYS A 33 10.63 5.16 5.50
N LYS A 34 10.87 5.30 6.81
CA LYS A 34 10.04 6.19 7.65
C LYS A 34 10.12 7.62 7.13
N ILE A 35 8.97 8.20 6.78
CA ILE A 35 8.82 9.61 6.43
C ILE A 35 8.12 10.27 7.61
N ASP A 36 8.76 11.26 8.25
CA ASP A 36 8.25 11.90 9.46
C ASP A 36 7.86 10.92 10.58
N GLY A 37 8.58 9.79 10.65
CA GLY A 37 8.31 8.72 11.64
C GLY A 37 7.21 7.73 11.22
N TRP A 38 6.48 8.00 10.13
CA TRP A 38 5.38 7.16 9.64
C TRP A 38 5.81 6.28 8.47
N ARG A 39 5.18 5.10 8.38
CA ARG A 39 5.31 4.17 7.24
C ARG A 39 4.02 4.00 6.46
N HIS A 40 2.89 4.42 7.02
CA HIS A 40 1.56 4.16 6.51
C HIS A 40 0.95 5.43 5.95
N PHE A 41 0.73 5.45 4.64
CA PHE A 41 0.22 6.61 3.92
C PHE A 41 -0.96 6.24 3.04
N GLN A 42 -1.89 7.17 2.88
CA GLN A 42 -3.00 7.06 1.95
C GLN A 42 -2.90 8.17 0.91
N VAL A 43 -3.15 7.84 -0.35
CA VAL A 43 -3.27 8.85 -1.40
C VAL A 43 -4.64 9.50 -1.27
N VAL A 44 -4.68 10.81 -1.03
CA VAL A 44 -5.95 11.58 -0.94
C VAL A 44 -6.23 12.37 -2.19
N ASN A 45 -5.21 12.63 -3.00
CA ASN A 45 -5.37 13.36 -4.25
C ASN A 45 -4.31 12.95 -5.27
N ARG A 46 -4.57 13.26 -6.55
CA ARG A 46 -3.59 13.11 -7.62
C ARG A 46 -3.61 14.34 -8.51
N LYS A 47 -2.44 14.81 -8.93
CA LYS A 47 -2.29 15.92 -9.87
C LYS A 47 -1.51 15.43 -11.07
N ASN A 48 -2.15 15.43 -12.23
CA ASN A 48 -1.46 15.14 -13.47
C ASN A 48 -0.96 16.45 -14.09
N GLN A 49 0.34 16.65 -14.09
CA GLN A 49 1.03 17.75 -14.77
C GLN A 49 1.67 17.22 -16.06
N SER A 50 0.87 17.18 -17.13
CA SER A 50 1.26 16.78 -18.48
C SER A 50 1.92 15.40 -18.55
N LYS A 51 3.24 15.31 -18.32
CA LYS A 51 4.04 14.08 -18.34
C LYS A 51 4.27 13.47 -16.96
N TRP A 52 3.97 14.20 -15.89
CA TRP A 52 4.27 13.80 -14.52
C TRP A 52 2.99 13.73 -13.70
N VAL A 53 2.77 12.59 -13.05
CA VAL A 53 1.67 12.42 -12.11
C VAL A 53 2.24 12.56 -10.70
N TYR A 54 1.65 13.44 -9.91
CA TYR A 54 1.92 13.55 -8.48
C TYR A 54 0.78 12.96 -7.68
N ALA A 55 1.11 12.29 -6.58
CA ALA A 55 0.18 11.77 -5.59
C ALA A 55 0.34 12.59 -4.31
N GLU A 56 -0.77 13.11 -3.80
CA GLU A 56 -0.83 13.70 -2.47
C GLU A 56 -1.06 12.58 -1.46
N MET A 57 -0.13 12.43 -0.54
CA MET A 57 -0.17 11.42 0.51
C MET A 57 -0.39 12.04 1.87
N VAL A 58 -1.19 11.37 2.68
CA VAL A 58 -1.45 11.70 4.07
C VAL A 58 -1.10 10.50 4.93
N ALA A 59 -0.48 10.69 6.10
CA ALA A 59 -0.29 9.59 7.02
C ALA A 59 -1.64 9.12 7.56
N ALA A 60 -1.83 7.80 7.65
CA ALA A 60 -3.10 7.25 8.13
C ALA A 60 -3.33 7.48 9.62
N CYS A 61 -2.24 7.56 10.39
CA CYS A 61 -2.29 7.83 11.82
C CYS A 61 -2.31 9.33 12.14
N ASP A 62 -1.76 10.18 11.26
CA ASP A 62 -1.65 11.60 11.51
C ASP A 62 -1.98 12.45 10.27
N PRO A 63 -3.10 13.20 10.27
CA PRO A 63 -3.50 13.99 9.12
C PRO A 63 -2.64 15.25 8.91
N ASN A 64 -1.76 15.62 9.85
CA ASN A 64 -0.85 16.76 9.68
C ASN A 64 0.30 16.42 8.74
N VAL A 65 0.73 15.15 8.70
CA VAL A 65 1.79 14.69 7.80
C VAL A 65 1.19 14.44 6.42
N ARG A 66 1.27 15.47 5.58
CA ARG A 66 0.80 15.43 4.20
C ARG A 66 1.84 16.00 3.25
N PHE A 67 2.11 15.29 2.16
CA PHE A 67 3.08 15.72 1.18
C PHE A 67 2.72 15.24 -0.22
N TRP A 68 3.31 15.89 -1.21
CA TRP A 68 3.17 15.53 -2.60
C TRP A 68 4.41 14.76 -3.03
N LEU A 69 4.22 13.58 -3.64
CA LEU A 69 5.31 12.85 -4.28
C LEU A 69 4.98 12.50 -5.72
N ASN A 70 6.00 12.18 -6.50
CA ASN A 70 5.80 11.70 -7.85
C ASN A 70 5.21 10.29 -7.81
N ALA A 71 4.08 10.06 -8.48
CA ALA A 71 3.44 8.75 -8.56
C ALA A 71 4.32 7.69 -9.24
N LYS A 72 5.38 8.11 -9.95
CA LYS A 72 6.42 7.18 -10.43
C LYS A 72 7.19 6.51 -9.29
N LEU A 73 7.35 7.16 -8.13
CA LEU A 73 7.93 6.53 -6.94
C LEU A 73 7.01 5.46 -6.36
N LEU A 74 5.68 5.62 -6.47
CA LEU A 74 4.74 4.57 -6.06
C LEU A 74 4.82 3.32 -6.95
N GLN A 75 5.35 3.43 -8.16
CA GLN A 75 5.66 2.26 -8.99
C GLN A 75 6.93 1.54 -8.52
N ASP A 76 7.76 2.21 -7.72
CA ASP A 76 9.01 1.66 -7.20
C ASP A 76 8.71 0.81 -5.96
N ASN A 77 8.54 -0.50 -6.18
CA ASN A 77 8.21 -1.45 -5.11
C ASN A 77 9.27 -1.45 -3.98
N SER A 78 10.52 -1.08 -4.27
CA SER A 78 11.57 -1.02 -3.24
C SER A 78 11.35 0.08 -2.19
N GLN A 79 10.60 1.12 -2.53
CA GLN A 79 10.33 2.25 -1.63
C GLN A 79 8.88 2.28 -1.15
N TRP A 80 7.96 1.82 -2.01
CA TRP A 80 6.53 1.95 -1.83
C TRP A 80 5.82 0.66 -2.19
N GLN A 81 5.00 0.19 -1.26
CA GLN A 81 4.25 -1.05 -1.39
C GLN A 81 2.76 -0.72 -1.36
N ALA A 82 2.02 -1.24 -2.33
CA ALA A 82 0.59 -1.05 -2.38
C ALA A 82 -0.10 -1.91 -1.30
N GLY A 83 -0.99 -1.30 -0.52
CA GLY A 83 -1.67 -1.95 0.59
C GLY A 83 -1.02 -1.67 1.95
N TRP A 84 -1.49 -2.40 2.96
CA TRP A 84 -0.89 -2.39 4.29
C TRP A 84 0.04 -3.58 4.42
N GLN A 85 1.34 -3.32 4.45
CA GLN A 85 2.32 -4.35 4.79
C GLN A 85 2.59 -4.41 6.30
N SER A 86 2.78 -5.63 6.79
CA SER A 86 3.26 -5.89 8.14
C SER A 86 4.77 -5.61 8.25
N LEU A 87 5.28 -5.42 9.47
CA LEU A 87 6.72 -5.27 9.70
C LEU A 87 7.52 -6.50 9.23
N GLN A 88 6.93 -7.69 9.35
CA GLN A 88 7.57 -8.95 8.97
C GLN A 88 7.76 -9.06 7.45
N GLU A 89 6.77 -8.62 6.66
CA GLU A 89 6.89 -8.58 5.19
C GLU A 89 7.95 -7.58 4.72
N ILE A 90 8.03 -6.41 5.39
CA ILE A 90 9.04 -5.39 5.06
C ILE A 90 10.45 -5.93 5.35
N GLU A 91 10.65 -6.57 6.51
CA GLU A 91 11.94 -7.16 6.90
C GLU A 91 12.35 -8.32 5.97
N ALA A 92 11.39 -9.14 5.53
CA ALA A 92 11.62 -10.22 4.58
C ALA A 92 12.04 -9.72 3.18
N LEU A 93 11.67 -8.49 2.80
CA LEU A 93 12.08 -7.86 1.54
C LEU A 93 13.49 -7.24 1.61
N GLU A 94 14.04 -7.03 2.81
CA GLU A 94 15.40 -6.51 3.04
C GLU A 94 16.48 -7.61 3.21
N SER A 95 16.08 -8.90 3.24
CA SER A 95 16.99 -10.06 3.46
C SER A 95 17.55 -10.68 2.17
#